data_AF-A0A173WM74-F1
#
_entry.id   AF-A0A173WM74-F1
#
_cell.length_a   1.000
_cell.length_b   1.000
_cell.length_c   1.000
_cell.angle_alpha   90.00
_cell.angle_beta   90.00
_cell.angle_gamma   90.00
#
_symmetry.space_group_name_H-M   'P 1'
#
loop_
_entity.id
_entity.type
_entity.pdbx_description
1 polymer ?
#
loop_
_entity_poly.entity_id
_entity_poly.type
_entity_poly.pdbx_seq_one_letter_code
_entity_poly.pdbx_strand_id
1 'polypeptide(L)'
;MTQKEYVIEAMRRNGGYATFQQLNQMVDFSTWKTKTPQASIRQIVQVYDEFFRIRPGLWALTECKDDVLRRFDIVENDVGSDEMFTHSYYQGIIVELGNMHNYTTYVPNQDKNKKFLEKKLCEITTEPELPDFTYEVIRNRAKTVDVIWFNERRMPFRFYEVEHPTNITNSLDKFYEL
;
A
#
# COMPACT_ATOMS: atom_id res chain seq x y z
N MET A 1 -6.72 -22.62 -20.93
CA MET A 1 -6.56 -21.25 -20.41
C MET A 1 -5.09 -20.88 -20.43
N THR A 2 -4.72 -19.76 -21.02
CA THR A 2 -3.33 -19.26 -21.05
C THR A 2 -2.95 -18.63 -19.70
N GLN A 3 -1.65 -18.50 -19.39
CA GLN A 3 -1.21 -17.82 -18.15
C GLN A 3 -1.73 -16.38 -18.05
N LYS A 4 -1.81 -15.68 -19.19
CA LYS A 4 -2.40 -14.34 -19.28
C LYS A 4 -3.88 -14.35 -18.88
N GLU A 5 -4.67 -15.29 -19.42
CA GLU A 5 -6.09 -15.42 -19.09
C GLU A 5 -6.34 -15.66 -17.59
N TYR A 6 -5.49 -16.46 -16.93
CA TYR A 6 -5.57 -16.64 -15.47
C TYR A 6 -5.40 -15.32 -14.71
N VAL A 7 -4.46 -14.47 -15.13
CA VAL A 7 -4.22 -13.16 -14.51
C VAL A 7 -5.38 -12.19 -14.78
N ILE A 8 -5.90 -12.16 -16.02
CA ILE A 8 -7.05 -11.34 -16.37
C ILE A 8 -8.27 -11.74 -15.53
N GLU A 9 -8.58 -13.03 -15.47
CA GLU A 9 -9.72 -13.53 -14.72
C GLU A 9 -9.59 -13.26 -13.21
N ALA A 10 -8.39 -13.39 -12.65
CA ALA A 10 -8.12 -13.02 -11.26
C ALA A 10 -8.37 -11.52 -11.00
N MET A 11 -7.91 -10.63 -11.89
CA MET A 11 -8.18 -9.19 -11.76
C MET A 11 -9.66 -8.86 -11.91
N ARG A 12 -10.38 -9.48 -12.85
CA ARG A 12 -11.84 -9.28 -13.01
C ARG A 12 -12.61 -9.63 -11.75
N ARG A 13 -12.28 -10.77 -11.13
CA ARG A 13 -12.87 -11.19 -9.84
C ARG A 13 -12.53 -10.23 -8.70
N ASN A 14 -11.41 -9.55 -8.78
CA ASN A 14 -10.96 -8.55 -7.81
C ASN A 14 -11.36 -7.10 -8.20
N GLY A 15 -12.37 -6.95 -9.07
CA GLY A 15 -12.89 -5.64 -9.45
C GLY A 15 -12.03 -4.85 -10.43
N GLY A 16 -11.25 -5.53 -11.27
CA GLY A 16 -10.50 -4.92 -12.38
C GLY A 16 -9.08 -4.47 -12.04
N TYR A 17 -8.63 -4.66 -10.81
CA TYR A 17 -7.27 -4.33 -10.37
C TYR A 17 -6.72 -5.39 -9.41
N ALA A 18 -5.40 -5.40 -9.20
CA ALA A 18 -4.80 -6.17 -8.11
C ALA A 18 -3.39 -5.66 -7.77
N THR A 19 -3.01 -5.80 -6.50
CA THR A 19 -1.60 -5.76 -6.10
C THR A 19 -0.90 -7.07 -6.49
N PHE A 20 0.43 -7.07 -6.55
CA PHE A 20 1.18 -8.32 -6.74
C PHE A 20 0.89 -9.36 -5.65
N GLN A 21 0.68 -8.94 -4.40
CA GLN A 21 0.31 -9.86 -3.33
C GLN A 21 -1.05 -10.50 -3.61
N GLN A 22 -2.06 -9.71 -3.97
CA GLN A 22 -3.38 -10.21 -4.33
C GLN A 22 -3.31 -11.18 -5.51
N LEU A 23 -2.58 -10.85 -6.58
CA LEU A 23 -2.40 -11.75 -7.73
C LEU A 23 -1.74 -13.07 -7.32
N ASN A 24 -0.70 -13.03 -6.49
CA ASN A 24 -0.01 -14.22 -6.03
C ASN A 24 -0.91 -15.12 -5.15
N GLN A 25 -1.94 -14.57 -4.53
CA GLN A 25 -2.92 -15.32 -3.72
C GLN A 25 -4.09 -15.85 -4.55
N MET A 26 -4.55 -15.10 -5.56
CA MET A 26 -5.76 -15.43 -6.32
C MET A 26 -5.50 -16.28 -7.57
N VAL A 27 -4.31 -16.18 -8.18
CA VAL A 27 -3.99 -16.91 -9.40
C VAL A 27 -3.62 -18.35 -9.07
N ASP A 28 -4.29 -19.30 -9.74
CA ASP A 28 -3.92 -20.72 -9.65
C ASP A 28 -2.72 -21.03 -10.55
N PHE A 29 -1.61 -21.43 -9.92
CA PHE A 29 -0.37 -21.82 -10.60
C PHE A 29 -0.25 -23.33 -10.83
N SER A 30 -1.22 -24.14 -10.42
CA SER A 30 -1.14 -25.62 -10.44
C SER A 30 -0.76 -26.19 -11.82
N THR A 31 -1.17 -25.52 -12.89
CA THR A 31 -0.93 -25.92 -14.28
C THR A 31 0.33 -25.30 -14.89
N TRP A 32 1.03 -24.42 -14.17
CA TRP A 32 2.16 -23.66 -14.70
C TRP A 32 3.44 -24.49 -14.59
N LYS A 33 4.18 -24.61 -15.69
CA LYS A 33 5.43 -25.39 -15.75
C LYS A 33 6.66 -24.64 -15.23
N THR A 34 6.53 -23.35 -14.91
CA THR A 34 7.64 -22.50 -14.45
C THR A 34 7.96 -22.74 -12.97
N LYS A 35 9.23 -22.62 -12.61
CA LYS A 35 9.69 -22.67 -11.21
C LYS A 35 9.45 -21.35 -10.46
N THR A 36 9.17 -20.27 -11.18
CA THR A 36 9.03 -18.91 -10.64
C THR A 36 7.71 -18.25 -11.10
N PRO A 37 6.55 -18.82 -10.74
CA PRO A 37 5.25 -18.33 -11.21
C PRO A 37 4.99 -16.85 -10.86
N GLN A 38 5.47 -16.38 -9.72
CA GLN A 38 5.33 -14.97 -9.32
C GLN A 38 6.14 -14.03 -10.24
N ALA A 39 7.28 -14.48 -10.77
CA ALA A 39 8.03 -13.72 -11.77
C ALA A 39 7.29 -13.67 -13.11
N SER A 40 6.64 -14.77 -13.48
CA SER A 40 5.78 -14.83 -14.66
C SER A 40 4.59 -13.87 -14.55
N ILE A 41 3.94 -13.72 -13.39
CA ILE A 41 2.91 -12.67 -13.19
C ILE A 41 3.48 -11.27 -13.50
N ARG A 42 4.64 -10.94 -12.91
CA ARG A 42 5.26 -9.61 -13.09
C ARG A 42 5.54 -9.35 -14.57
N GLN A 43 6.06 -10.34 -15.28
CA GLN A 43 6.30 -10.24 -16.72
C GLN A 43 5.00 -10.05 -17.49
N ILE A 44 3.96 -10.83 -17.20
CA ILE A 44 2.66 -10.76 -17.90
C ILE A 44 2.10 -9.34 -17.84
N VAL A 45 1.95 -8.77 -16.63
CA VAL A 45 1.34 -7.43 -16.51
C VAL A 45 2.19 -6.33 -17.15
N GLN A 46 3.50 -6.54 -17.31
CA GLN A 46 4.42 -5.56 -17.91
C GLN A 46 4.49 -5.61 -19.44
N VAL A 47 4.22 -6.77 -20.05
CA VAL A 47 4.44 -7.01 -21.49
C VAL A 47 3.17 -6.82 -22.31
N TYR A 48 2.01 -7.10 -21.71
CA TYR A 48 0.73 -7.11 -22.41
C TYR A 48 -0.04 -5.79 -22.21
N ASP A 49 -0.67 -5.28 -23.27
CA ASP A 49 -1.41 -4.00 -23.31
C ASP A 49 -2.78 -4.06 -22.64
N GLU A 50 -3.29 -5.26 -22.35
CA GLU A 50 -4.48 -5.46 -21.53
C GLU A 50 -4.32 -5.00 -20.08
N PHE A 51 -3.08 -4.68 -19.65
CA PHE A 51 -2.78 -4.19 -18.32
C PHE A 51 -2.14 -2.80 -18.37
N PHE A 52 -2.43 -2.00 -17.35
CA PHE A 52 -1.72 -0.75 -17.10
C PHE A 52 -1.28 -0.67 -15.64
N ARG A 53 -0.15 0.01 -15.43
CA ARG A 53 0.41 0.21 -14.10
C ARG A 53 -0.21 1.45 -13.47
N ILE A 54 -0.79 1.30 -12.28
CA ILE A 54 -1.26 2.43 -11.47
C ILE A 54 -0.09 2.93 -10.60
N ARG A 55 0.52 2.01 -9.84
CA ARG A 55 1.69 2.27 -8.98
C ARG A 55 2.63 1.05 -8.96
N PRO A 56 3.85 1.18 -8.42
CA PRO A 56 4.71 0.03 -8.17
C PRO A 56 3.96 -1.06 -7.39
N GLY A 57 3.85 -2.23 -8.01
CA GLY A 57 3.14 -3.37 -7.44
C GLY A 57 1.62 -3.35 -7.55
N LEU A 58 1.00 -2.30 -8.10
CA LEU A 58 -0.44 -2.17 -8.32
C LEU A 58 -0.76 -2.00 -9.81
N TRP A 59 -1.53 -2.95 -10.34
CA TRP A 59 -1.88 -3.05 -11.76
C TRP A 59 -3.38 -3.20 -11.93
N ALA A 60 -3.88 -2.77 -13.09
CA ALA A 60 -5.29 -2.92 -13.44
C ALA A 60 -5.46 -3.28 -14.91
N LEU A 61 -6.64 -3.80 -15.23
CA LEU A 61 -7.04 -4.08 -16.60
C LEU A 61 -7.37 -2.79 -17.33
N THR A 62 -6.85 -2.63 -18.54
CA THR A 62 -7.08 -1.45 -19.38
C THR A 62 -8.58 -1.22 -19.63
N GLU A 63 -9.37 -2.30 -19.77
CA GLU A 63 -10.83 -2.22 -19.93
C GLU A 63 -11.56 -1.69 -18.68
N CYS A 64 -10.94 -1.71 -17.51
CA CYS A 64 -11.51 -1.24 -16.23
C CYS A 64 -10.94 0.11 -15.78
N LYS A 65 -10.11 0.78 -16.59
CA LYS A 65 -9.34 1.96 -16.18
C LYS A 65 -10.18 3.02 -15.47
N ASP A 66 -11.25 3.49 -16.12
CA ASP A 66 -12.06 4.61 -15.60
C ASP A 66 -12.75 4.27 -14.27
N ASP A 67 -13.24 3.03 -14.11
CA ASP A 67 -13.85 2.59 -12.86
C ASP A 67 -12.83 2.52 -11.72
N VAL A 68 -11.65 1.98 -11.99
CA VAL A 68 -10.59 1.83 -11.00
C VAL A 68 -10.08 3.20 -10.53
N LEU A 69 -9.82 4.13 -11.46
CA LEU A 69 -9.38 5.48 -11.11
C LEU A 69 -10.43 6.21 -10.26
N ARG A 70 -11.72 6.09 -10.62
CA ARG A 70 -12.83 6.66 -9.85
C ARG A 70 -12.94 6.07 -8.45
N ARG A 71 -12.76 4.76 -8.26
CA ARG A 71 -12.82 4.11 -6.94
C ARG A 71 -11.68 4.57 -6.01
N PHE A 72 -10.52 4.83 -6.59
CA PHE A 72 -9.33 5.30 -5.88
C PHE A 72 -9.23 6.83 -5.75
N ASP A 73 -10.25 7.56 -6.22
CA ASP A 73 -10.29 9.02 -6.24
C ASP A 73 -9.05 9.63 -6.97
N ILE A 74 -8.56 8.96 -8.01
CA ILE A 74 -7.43 9.41 -8.84
C ILE A 74 -7.99 10.23 -10.00
N VAL A 75 -7.58 11.50 -10.07
CA VAL A 75 -7.91 12.41 -11.18
C VAL A 75 -6.72 12.46 -12.13
N GLU A 76 -6.93 12.07 -13.39
CA GLU A 76 -5.86 12.12 -14.39
C GLU A 76 -5.38 13.55 -14.63
N ASN A 77 -4.06 13.71 -14.75
CA ASN A 77 -3.37 15.00 -14.92
C ASN A 77 -3.49 15.96 -13.73
N ASP A 78 -3.97 15.51 -12.57
CA ASP A 78 -3.93 16.26 -11.32
C ASP A 78 -2.79 15.74 -10.43
N VAL A 79 -1.74 16.55 -10.30
CA VAL A 79 -0.56 16.20 -9.50
C VAL A 79 -0.91 16.03 -8.02
N GLY A 80 -1.81 16.84 -7.47
CA GLY A 80 -2.19 16.77 -6.06
C GLY A 80 -2.99 15.51 -5.74
N SER A 81 -3.91 15.11 -6.63
CA SER A 81 -4.63 13.84 -6.55
C SER A 81 -3.65 12.65 -6.64
N ASP A 82 -2.72 12.69 -7.59
CA ASP A 82 -1.72 11.64 -7.79
C ASP A 82 -0.80 11.48 -6.58
N GLU A 83 -0.31 12.58 -6.01
CA GLU A 83 0.51 12.59 -4.79
C GLU A 83 -0.27 12.08 -3.58
N MET A 84 -1.50 12.55 -3.37
CA MET A 84 -2.34 12.12 -2.25
C MET A 84 -2.61 10.62 -2.29
N PHE A 85 -2.98 10.07 -3.45
CA PHE A 85 -3.18 8.63 -3.63
C PHE A 85 -1.87 7.86 -3.43
N THR A 86 -0.75 8.35 -3.97
CA THR A 86 0.55 7.69 -3.82
C THR A 86 0.95 7.58 -2.36
N HIS A 87 0.79 8.68 -1.61
CA HIS A 87 1.14 8.74 -0.21
C HIS A 87 0.31 7.76 0.62
N SER A 88 -1.02 7.79 0.49
CA SER A 88 -1.90 6.86 1.22
C SER A 88 -1.75 5.40 0.77
N TYR A 89 -1.45 5.17 -0.52
CA TYR A 89 -1.14 3.84 -1.04
C TYR A 89 0.07 3.25 -0.33
N TYR A 90 1.18 3.98 -0.24
CA TYR A 90 2.38 3.48 0.45
C TYR A 90 2.21 3.38 1.96
N GLN A 91 1.47 4.29 2.61
CA GLN A 91 1.10 4.15 4.02
C GLN A 91 0.40 2.80 4.24
N GLY A 92 -0.58 2.46 3.41
CA GLY A 92 -1.30 1.20 3.53
C GLY A 92 -0.44 -0.04 3.27
N ILE A 93 0.45 -0.01 2.28
CA ILE A 93 1.43 -1.09 2.06
C ILE A 93 2.32 -1.30 3.30
N ILE A 94 2.79 -0.23 3.93
CA ILE A 94 3.63 -0.30 5.13
C ILE A 94 2.82 -0.88 6.30
N VAL A 95 1.55 -0.50 6.45
CA VAL A 95 0.65 -1.10 7.46
C VAL A 95 0.45 -2.59 7.21
N GLU A 96 0.14 -3.02 5.99
CA GLU A 96 -0.06 -4.44 5.66
C GLU A 96 1.20 -5.26 5.93
N LEU A 97 2.39 -4.75 5.57
CA LEU A 97 3.66 -5.39 5.88
C LEU A 97 3.89 -5.54 7.39
N GLY A 98 3.61 -4.49 8.17
CA GLY A 98 3.73 -4.54 9.63
C GLY A 98 2.85 -5.63 10.23
N ASN A 99 1.58 -5.68 9.81
CA ASN A 99 0.63 -6.70 10.24
C ASN A 99 1.07 -8.11 9.84
N MET A 100 1.58 -8.31 8.62
CA MET A 100 2.12 -9.60 8.16
C MET A 100 3.34 -10.07 8.95
N HIS A 101 4.09 -9.13 9.53
CA HIS A 101 5.22 -9.42 10.40
C HIS A 101 4.83 -9.52 11.89
N ASN A 102 3.54 -9.58 12.22
CA ASN A 102 2.99 -9.63 13.58
C ASN A 102 3.34 -8.42 14.45
N TYR A 103 3.60 -7.25 13.85
CA TYR A 103 3.64 -5.99 14.57
C TYR A 103 2.23 -5.40 14.64
N THR A 104 1.96 -4.61 15.68
CA THR A 104 0.80 -3.72 15.66
C THR A 104 1.16 -2.40 14.97
N THR A 105 0.18 -1.73 14.36
CA THR A 105 0.41 -0.65 13.40
C THR A 105 -0.50 0.54 13.68
N TYR A 106 0.07 1.74 13.64
CA TYR A 106 -0.62 3.02 13.84
C TYR A 106 -0.41 3.93 12.63
N VAL A 107 -1.44 4.73 12.31
CA VAL A 107 -1.38 5.86 11.39
C VAL A 107 -1.89 7.12 12.09
N PRO A 108 -1.41 8.32 11.73
CA PRO A 108 -1.89 9.59 12.28
C PRO A 108 -3.40 9.80 12.13
N ASN A 109 -3.98 10.53 13.09
CA ASN A 109 -5.41 10.88 13.07
C ASN A 109 -5.85 11.64 11.80
N GLN A 110 -4.96 12.44 11.22
CA GLN A 110 -5.20 13.18 9.98
C GLN A 110 -5.28 12.26 8.75
N ASP A 111 -4.65 11.09 8.81
CA ASP A 111 -4.55 10.15 7.69
C ASP A 111 -5.49 8.96 7.81
N LYS A 112 -6.00 8.67 9.00
CA LYS A 112 -6.81 7.47 9.28
C LYS A 112 -7.99 7.26 8.30
N ASN A 113 -8.57 8.33 7.76
CA ASN A 113 -9.69 8.28 6.82
C ASN A 113 -9.27 8.28 5.34
N LYS A 114 -7.98 8.45 5.02
CA LYS A 114 -7.46 8.35 3.66
C LYS A 114 -7.64 6.91 3.16
N LYS A 115 -7.89 6.77 1.86
CA LYS A 115 -8.06 5.46 1.22
C LYS A 115 -6.71 4.81 0.94
N PHE A 116 -6.58 3.56 1.36
CA PHE A 116 -5.69 2.57 0.79
C PHE A 116 -6.53 1.64 -0.10
N LEU A 117 -6.42 1.84 -1.41
CA LEU A 117 -7.30 1.21 -2.39
C LEU A 117 -8.77 1.55 -2.07
N GLU A 118 -9.57 0.58 -1.63
CA GLU A 118 -10.98 0.77 -1.28
C GLU A 118 -11.25 0.81 0.22
N LYS A 119 -10.24 0.53 1.04
CA LYS A 119 -10.34 0.58 2.49
C LYS A 119 -9.75 1.88 3.01
N LYS A 120 -10.24 2.36 4.14
CA LYS A 120 -9.58 3.42 4.90
C LYS A 120 -8.37 2.85 5.64
N LEU A 121 -7.35 3.68 5.85
CA LEU A 121 -6.18 3.27 6.63
C LEU A 121 -6.57 2.76 8.03
N CYS A 122 -7.55 3.39 8.69
CA CYS A 122 -8.01 2.95 10.01
C CYS A 122 -8.63 1.54 10.03
N GLU A 123 -9.13 1.05 8.89
CA GLU A 123 -9.73 -0.29 8.78
C GLU A 123 -8.68 -1.39 8.68
N ILE A 124 -7.43 -1.04 8.38
CA ILE A 124 -6.31 -1.98 8.25
C ILE A 124 -5.26 -1.83 9.35
N THR A 125 -5.24 -0.71 10.08
CA THR A 125 -4.39 -0.54 11.26
C THR A 125 -4.88 -1.35 12.46
N THR A 126 -3.96 -1.72 13.35
CA THR A 126 -4.28 -2.49 14.57
C THR A 126 -4.20 -1.68 15.87
N GLU A 127 -3.49 -0.55 15.88
CA GLU A 127 -3.48 0.43 16.99
C GLU A 127 -4.29 1.67 16.59
N PRO A 128 -5.50 1.87 17.14
CA PRO A 128 -6.34 3.03 16.82
C PRO A 128 -5.82 4.34 17.41
N GLU A 129 -4.99 4.24 18.46
CA GLU A 129 -4.41 5.37 19.17
C GLU A 129 -2.92 5.11 19.44
N LEU A 130 -2.13 6.18 19.51
CA LEU A 130 -0.71 6.07 19.80
C LEU A 130 -0.49 5.59 21.25
N PRO A 131 0.24 4.50 21.50
CA PRO A 131 0.55 4.04 22.86
C PRO A 131 1.33 5.08 23.68
N ASP A 132 1.13 5.06 24.99
CA ASP A 132 1.85 5.93 25.94
C ASP A 132 3.26 5.40 26.26
N PHE A 133 4.10 5.20 25.25
CA PHE A 133 5.40 4.54 25.38
C PHE A 133 6.53 5.44 25.94
N THR A 134 6.31 6.76 26.00
CA THR A 134 7.32 7.75 26.42
C THR A 134 6.68 9.05 26.90
N TYR A 135 7.50 10.06 27.22
CA TYR A 135 7.09 11.42 27.59
C TYR A 135 6.25 12.11 26.51
N GLU A 136 5.33 12.97 26.94
CA GLU A 136 4.36 13.63 26.06
C GLU A 136 5.00 14.38 24.88
N VAL A 137 6.13 15.06 25.10
CA VAL A 137 6.83 15.82 24.03
C VAL A 137 7.25 14.91 22.88
N ILE A 138 7.86 13.75 23.19
CA ILE A 138 8.31 12.78 22.19
C ILE A 138 7.09 12.11 21.54
N ARG A 139 6.05 11.77 22.32
CA ARG A 139 4.80 11.23 21.76
C ARG A 139 4.13 12.19 20.80
N ASN A 140 4.12 13.49 21.10
CA ASN A 140 3.53 14.50 20.24
C ASN A 140 4.27 14.59 18.90
N ARG A 141 5.59 14.39 18.88
CA ARG A 141 6.35 14.25 17.63
C ARG A 141 6.00 12.95 16.90
N ALA A 142 5.98 11.82 17.59
CA ALA A 142 5.62 10.51 17.03
C ALA A 142 4.20 10.48 16.42
N LYS A 143 3.24 11.24 16.97
CA LYS A 143 1.88 11.36 16.41
C LYS A 143 1.86 11.84 14.95
N THR A 144 2.91 12.51 14.51
CA THR A 144 3.05 13.07 13.15
C THR A 144 3.76 12.14 12.17
N VAL A 145 4.18 10.95 12.62
CA VAL A 145 4.84 9.97 11.76
C VAL A 145 3.81 9.16 11.00
N ASP A 146 3.97 9.07 9.68
CA ASP A 146 2.98 8.49 8.75
C ASP A 146 2.56 7.06 9.12
N VAL A 147 3.51 6.19 9.47
CA VAL A 147 3.22 4.85 9.99
C VAL A 147 4.21 4.46 11.08
N ILE A 148 3.70 3.90 12.18
CA ILE A 148 4.53 3.34 13.25
C ILE A 148 4.19 1.87 13.44
N TRP A 149 5.22 1.04 13.54
CA TRP A 149 5.09 -0.36 13.95
C TRP A 149 5.47 -0.49 15.42
N PHE A 150 4.69 -1.25 16.19
CA PHE A 150 4.95 -1.56 17.59
C PHE A 150 5.17 -3.05 17.78
N ASN A 151 6.09 -3.39 18.69
CA ASN A 151 6.30 -4.76 19.12
C ASN A 151 5.25 -5.20 20.15
N GLU A 152 5.33 -6.45 20.60
CA GLU A 152 4.41 -7.06 21.58
C GLU A 152 4.30 -6.30 22.92
N ARG A 153 5.31 -5.49 23.27
CA ARG A 153 5.31 -4.65 24.49
C ARG A 153 4.68 -3.27 24.25
N ARG A 154 4.09 -3.04 23.07
CA ARG A 154 3.57 -1.75 22.60
C ARG A 154 4.63 -0.64 22.60
N MET A 155 5.89 -1.02 22.39
CA MET A 155 7.01 -0.10 22.19
C MET A 155 7.25 0.09 20.68
N PRO A 156 7.58 1.31 20.21
CA PRO A 156 7.91 1.54 18.81
C PRO A 156 9.06 0.63 18.39
N PHE A 157 8.84 -0.08 17.30
CA PHE A 157 9.84 -0.91 16.64
C PHE A 157 10.45 -0.18 15.44
N ARG A 158 9.59 0.48 14.62
CA ARG A 158 10.00 1.25 13.44
C ARG A 158 9.06 2.43 13.19
N PHE A 159 9.66 3.52 12.71
CA PHE A 159 8.98 4.72 12.22
C PHE A 159 9.18 4.81 10.70
N TYR A 160 8.11 5.15 9.99
CA TYR A 160 8.11 5.27 8.54
C TYR A 160 7.53 6.61 8.11
N GLU A 161 8.20 7.27 7.17
CA GLU A 161 7.77 8.51 6.51
C GLU A 161 7.73 8.25 4.99
N VAL A 162 6.61 8.60 4.36
CA VAL A 162 6.38 8.46 2.93
C VAL A 162 6.57 9.83 2.28
N GLU A 163 7.78 10.06 1.78
CA GLU A 163 8.15 11.36 1.24
C GLU A 163 8.18 11.39 -0.28
N HIS A 164 7.87 12.58 -0.81
CA HIS A 164 8.22 12.94 -2.16
C HIS A 164 9.68 13.46 -2.20
N PRO A 165 10.40 13.33 -3.33
CA PRO A 165 11.84 13.61 -3.41
C PRO A 165 12.29 15.00 -2.93
N THR A 166 11.38 15.96 -2.86
CA THR A 166 11.63 17.37 -2.54
C THR A 166 11.63 17.69 -1.05
N ASN A 167 11.27 16.76 -0.16
CA ASN A 167 10.94 17.08 1.24
C ASN A 167 11.71 16.28 2.32
N ILE A 168 12.81 15.63 1.92
CA ILE A 168 13.59 14.71 2.78
C ILE A 168 14.14 15.32 4.07
N THR A 169 14.36 16.63 4.12
CA THR A 169 14.91 17.32 5.31
C THR A 169 13.96 17.27 6.50
N ASN A 170 12.65 17.42 6.27
CA ASN A 170 11.66 17.42 7.35
C ASN A 170 11.54 16.07 8.06
N SER A 171 11.64 14.98 7.32
CA SER A 171 11.63 13.62 7.88
C SER A 171 12.93 13.31 8.61
N LEU A 172 14.08 13.78 8.12
CA LEU A 172 15.36 13.64 8.84
C LEU A 172 15.34 14.33 10.21
N ASP A 173 14.75 15.52 10.30
CA ASP A 173 14.60 16.22 11.59
C ASP A 173 13.71 15.42 12.56
N LYS A 174 12.60 14.85 12.07
CA LYS A 174 11.75 13.95 12.88
C LYS A 174 12.54 12.75 13.40
N PHE A 175 13.37 12.12 12.58
CA PHE A 175 14.21 10.98 13.00
C PHE A 175 15.27 11.37 14.02
N TYR A 176 15.78 12.60 13.98
CA TYR A 176 16.74 13.07 14.98
C TYR A 176 16.07 13.30 16.36
N GLU A 177 14.80 13.70 16.36
CA GLU A 177 14.04 13.99 17.58
C GLU A 177 13.44 12.75 18.27
N LEU A 178 13.36 11.60 17.58
CA LEU A 178 12.70 10.36 18.03
C LEU A 178 13.71 9.24 18.35
#